data_AF-A0A423FYX3-F1
#
_entry.id   AF-A0A423FYX3-F1
#
_cell.length_a   1.000
_cell.length_b   1.000
_cell.length_c   1.000
_cell.angle_alpha   90.00
_cell.angle_beta   90.00
_cell.angle_gamma   90.00
#
_symmetry.space_group_name_H-M   'P 1'
#
loop_
_entity.id
_entity.type
_entity.pdbx_description
1 polymer ?
#
loop_
_entity_poly.entity_id
_entity_poly.type
_entity_poly.pdbx_seq_one_letter_code
_entity_poly.pdbx_strand_id
1 'polypeptide(L)'
;MFKVTPNPPGSPGNASKKLDEAAERALDYYLNPKPTDEASGKPSTAQLFMVSPDIDTETLLANASEDLLSISAIAADLADDVDGSRRSVILAISRMADGVHLLVERAMDRLEAQAPS
;
A
#
# COMPACT_ATOMS: atom_id res chain seq x y z
N MET A 1 -32.67 -69.19 3.52
CA MET A 1 -31.85 -68.01 3.18
C MET A 1 -31.53 -67.28 4.47
N PHE A 2 -30.28 -67.33 4.93
CA PHE A 2 -29.82 -66.58 6.10
C PHE A 2 -29.12 -65.32 5.62
N LYS A 3 -29.58 -64.15 6.08
CA LYS A 3 -28.94 -62.86 5.81
C LYS A 3 -27.71 -62.78 6.71
N VAL A 4 -26.51 -62.86 6.14
CA VAL A 4 -25.27 -62.61 6.88
C VAL A 4 -25.19 -61.10 7.09
N THR A 5 -25.49 -60.65 8.31
CA THR A 5 -25.26 -59.25 8.70
C THR A 5 -23.75 -59.07 8.90
N PRO A 6 -23.08 -58.16 8.18
CA PRO A 6 -21.66 -57.91 8.43
C PRO A 6 -21.51 -57.20 9.78
N ASN A 7 -20.53 -57.64 10.58
CA ASN A 7 -20.14 -56.93 11.79
C ASN A 7 -19.59 -55.53 11.46
N PRO A 8 -19.80 -54.53 12.34
CA PRO A 8 -19.23 -53.19 12.14
C PRO A 8 -17.69 -53.25 12.20
N PRO A 9 -16.98 -52.42 11.43
CA PRO A 9 -15.53 -52.39 11.46
C PRO A 9 -15.04 -51.99 12.86
N GLY A 10 -14.05 -52.72 13.37
CA GLY A 10 -13.45 -52.49 14.67
C GLY A 10 -12.96 -51.06 14.82
N SER A 11 -13.11 -50.52 16.04
CA SER A 11 -12.72 -49.16 16.38
C SER A 11 -11.26 -48.88 15.96
N PRO A 12 -10.99 -47.83 15.16
CA PRO A 12 -9.65 -47.56 14.68
C PRO A 12 -8.81 -47.03 15.84
N GLY A 13 -8.03 -47.92 16.47
CA GLY A 13 -7.13 -47.64 17.61
C GLY A 13 -5.99 -46.65 17.32
N ASN A 14 -6.00 -45.97 16.18
CA ASN A 14 -5.08 -44.89 15.82
C ASN A 14 -5.77 -43.56 15.48
N ALA A 15 -7.11 -43.51 15.43
CA ALA A 15 -7.86 -42.29 15.14
C ALA A 15 -7.75 -41.30 16.30
N SER A 16 -7.81 -41.78 17.55
CA SER A 16 -7.66 -40.93 18.73
C SER A 16 -6.36 -40.12 18.71
N LYS A 17 -5.21 -40.74 18.41
CA LYS A 17 -3.92 -40.03 18.35
C LYS A 17 -3.87 -38.95 17.27
N LYS A 18 -4.51 -39.19 16.12
CA LYS A 18 -4.62 -38.20 15.04
C LYS A 18 -5.58 -37.06 15.37
N LEU A 19 -6.64 -37.37 16.09
CA LEU A 19 -7.60 -36.38 16.58
C LEU A 19 -6.97 -35.52 17.68
N ASP A 20 -6.18 -36.12 18.56
CA ASP A 20 -5.43 -35.42 19.61
C ASP A 20 -4.40 -34.46 18.98
N GLU A 21 -3.64 -34.91 17.99
CA GLU A 21 -2.68 -34.06 17.27
C GLU A 21 -3.36 -32.92 16.50
N ALA A 22 -4.51 -33.19 15.87
CA ALA A 22 -5.28 -32.17 15.18
C ALA A 22 -5.91 -31.16 16.16
N ALA A 23 -6.34 -31.62 17.34
CA ALA A 23 -6.89 -30.78 18.40
C ALA A 23 -5.81 -29.90 19.02
N GLU A 24 -4.62 -30.45 19.31
CA GLU A 24 -3.47 -29.68 19.78
C GLU A 24 -3.04 -28.64 18.75
N ARG A 25 -2.99 -29.01 17.46
CA ARG A 25 -2.67 -28.07 16.38
C ARG A 25 -3.71 -26.95 16.23
N ALA A 26 -4.99 -27.26 16.41
CA ALA A 26 -6.06 -26.26 16.40
C ALA A 26 -5.96 -25.34 17.62
N LEU A 27 -5.72 -25.89 18.81
CA LEU A 27 -5.52 -25.11 20.03
C LEU A 27 -4.31 -24.19 19.93
N ASP A 28 -3.16 -24.67 19.45
CA ASP A 28 -1.97 -23.85 19.26
C ASP A 28 -2.21 -22.71 18.26
N TYR A 29 -2.96 -22.96 17.18
CA TYR A 29 -3.29 -21.94 16.20
C TYR A 29 -4.11 -20.78 16.79
N TYR A 30 -5.06 -21.09 17.67
CA TYR A 30 -5.94 -20.07 18.28
C TYR A 30 -5.39 -19.46 19.57
N LEU A 31 -4.69 -20.24 20.40
CA LEU A 31 -4.19 -19.82 21.70
C LEU A 31 -2.83 -19.14 21.62
N ASN A 32 -2.05 -19.39 20.57
CA ASN A 32 -0.72 -18.81 20.41
C ASN A 32 -0.51 -18.32 18.97
N PRO A 33 -1.26 -17.29 18.53
CA PRO A 33 -1.10 -16.73 17.19
C PRO A 33 0.35 -16.28 17.04
N LYS A 34 1.09 -16.95 16.15
CA LYS A 34 2.40 -16.45 15.72
C LYS A 34 2.13 -15.05 15.14
N PRO A 35 2.93 -14.04 15.50
CA PRO A 35 2.85 -12.76 14.82
C PRO A 35 3.17 -13.03 13.35
N THR A 36 2.14 -13.13 12.52
CA THR A 36 2.27 -12.97 11.09
C THR A 36 2.78 -11.55 10.88
N ASP A 37 3.78 -11.38 10.03
CA ASP A 37 4.27 -10.05 9.62
C ASP A 37 3.15 -9.17 9.02
N GLU A 38 2.01 -9.79 8.66
CA GLU A 38 0.72 -9.16 8.33
C GLU A 38 0.13 -8.29 9.47
N ALA A 39 0.61 -8.44 10.71
CA ALA A 39 0.18 -7.68 11.88
C ALA A 39 1.14 -6.53 12.24
N SER A 40 1.84 -5.94 11.27
CA SER A 40 2.27 -4.53 11.39
C SER A 40 1.07 -3.59 11.23
N GLY A 41 -0.05 -3.91 11.88
CA GLY A 41 -1.12 -2.99 12.18
C GLY A 41 -0.64 -2.05 13.27
N LYS A 42 0.29 -1.15 12.93
CA LYS A 42 0.45 0.09 13.70
C LYS A 42 -0.95 0.67 13.86
N PRO A 43 -1.31 1.20 15.05
CA PRO A 43 -2.58 1.92 15.18
C PRO A 43 -2.62 2.93 14.04
N SER A 44 -3.58 2.76 13.14
CA SER A 44 -3.78 3.65 12.01
C SER A 44 -3.92 5.04 12.61
N THR A 45 -2.85 5.84 12.58
CA THR A 45 -3.00 7.27 12.51
C THR A 45 -3.96 7.47 11.36
N ALA A 46 -5.17 7.97 11.62
CA ALA A 46 -6.24 8.03 10.64
C ALA A 46 -5.75 8.82 9.40
N GLN A 47 -5.17 8.11 8.44
CA GLN A 47 -4.62 8.65 7.22
C GLN A 47 -5.76 8.68 6.23
N LEU A 48 -6.19 9.88 5.87
CA LEU A 48 -7.20 10.07 4.83
C LEU A 48 -6.67 9.66 3.45
N PHE A 49 -5.34 9.69 3.26
CA PHE A 49 -4.68 9.38 2.00
C PHE A 49 -3.44 8.51 2.23
N MET A 50 -3.18 7.58 1.31
CA MET A 50 -2.00 6.71 1.27
C MET A 50 -1.60 6.49 -0.19
N VAL A 51 -0.29 6.41 -0.45
CA VAL A 51 0.26 5.98 -1.75
C VAL A 51 0.30 4.45 -1.77
N SER A 52 -0.28 3.84 -2.80
CA SER A 52 -0.28 2.37 -2.95
C SER A 52 1.15 1.85 -3.14
N PRO A 53 1.56 0.77 -2.44
CA PRO A 53 2.93 0.26 -2.52
C PRO A 53 3.30 -0.32 -3.89
N ASP A 54 2.31 -0.68 -4.71
CA ASP A 54 2.50 -1.32 -6.02
C ASP A 54 2.51 -0.32 -7.19
N ILE A 55 2.42 0.98 -6.91
CA ILE A 55 2.52 2.02 -7.94
C ILE A 55 3.99 2.15 -8.37
N ASP A 56 4.22 2.21 -9.68
CA ASP A 56 5.55 2.39 -10.25
C ASP A 56 6.05 3.84 -10.12
N THR A 57 7.37 4.03 -10.20
CA THR A 57 8.01 5.34 -10.05
C THR A 57 7.58 6.35 -11.12
N GLU A 58 7.32 5.92 -12.35
CA GLU A 58 6.90 6.82 -13.43
C GLU A 58 5.53 7.41 -13.10
N THR A 59 4.57 6.58 -12.68
CA THR A 59 3.25 7.01 -12.22
C THR A 59 3.34 7.97 -11.02
N LEU A 60 4.23 7.73 -10.05
CA LEU A 60 4.44 8.65 -8.92
C LEU A 60 4.96 10.02 -9.38
N LEU A 61 5.95 10.01 -10.28
CA LEU A 61 6.56 11.25 -10.78
C LEU A 61 5.61 12.02 -11.69
N ALA A 62 4.82 11.33 -12.51
CA ALA A 62 3.79 11.94 -13.34
C ALA A 62 2.71 12.63 -12.49
N ASN A 63 2.22 11.97 -11.44
CA ASN A 63 1.27 12.59 -10.52
C ASN A 63 1.88 13.79 -9.78
N ALA A 64 3.12 13.68 -9.29
CA ALA A 64 3.81 14.80 -8.68
C ALA A 64 4.01 15.97 -9.65
N SER A 65 4.29 15.67 -10.92
CA SER A 65 4.43 16.66 -11.99
C SER A 65 3.13 17.45 -12.21
N GLU A 66 1.99 16.75 -12.25
CA GLU A 66 0.65 17.35 -12.39
C GLU A 66 0.26 18.21 -11.17
N ASP A 67 0.57 17.74 -9.96
CA ASP A 67 0.34 18.51 -8.72
C ASP A 67 1.16 19.80 -8.70
N LEU A 68 2.42 19.76 -9.15
CA LEU A 68 3.29 20.94 -9.20
C LEU A 68 2.79 21.98 -10.21
N LEU A 69 2.34 21.54 -11.39
CA LEU A 69 1.69 22.42 -12.37
C LEU A 69 0.42 23.05 -11.80
N SER A 70 -0.39 22.26 -11.09
CA SER A 70 -1.61 22.74 -10.43
C SER A 70 -1.30 23.77 -9.34
N ILE A 71 -0.30 23.51 -8.50
CA ILE A 71 0.16 24.46 -7.46
C ILE A 71 0.65 25.76 -8.10
N SER A 72 1.42 25.68 -9.19
CA SER A 72 1.90 26.87 -9.89
C SER A 72 0.75 27.70 -10.45
N ALA A 73 -0.24 27.07 -11.08
CA ALA A 73 -1.42 27.74 -11.60
C ALA A 73 -2.25 28.43 -10.49
N ILE A 74 -2.51 27.72 -9.38
CA ILE A 74 -3.24 28.26 -8.23
C ILE A 74 -2.48 29.44 -7.60
N ALA A 75 -1.16 29.31 -7.45
CA ALA A 75 -0.34 30.37 -6.89
C ALA A 75 -0.29 31.59 -7.83
N ALA A 76 -0.14 31.39 -9.14
CA ALA A 76 -0.16 32.49 -10.10
C ALA A 76 -1.50 33.25 -10.09
N ASP A 77 -2.62 32.51 -10.11
CA ASP A 77 -3.98 33.07 -10.02
C ASP A 77 -4.17 33.86 -8.71
N LEU A 78 -3.82 33.28 -7.57
CA LEU A 78 -3.91 33.96 -6.27
C LEU A 78 -3.01 35.20 -6.17
N ALA A 79 -1.86 35.20 -6.85
CA ALA A 79 -0.97 36.35 -6.84
C ALA A 79 -1.58 37.57 -7.54
N ASP A 80 -2.54 37.38 -8.45
CA ASP A 80 -3.23 38.48 -9.12
C ASP A 80 -4.23 39.20 -8.21
N ASP A 81 -4.76 38.51 -7.19
CA ASP A 81 -5.72 39.05 -6.21
C ASP A 81 -5.08 39.75 -5.00
N VAL A 82 -3.74 39.74 -4.89
CA VAL A 82 -3.04 40.35 -3.75
C VAL A 82 -1.90 41.29 -4.17
N ASP A 83 -1.57 42.23 -3.30
CA ASP A 83 -0.53 43.22 -3.51
C ASP A 83 0.65 43.11 -2.53
N GLY A 84 1.74 43.80 -2.86
CA GLY A 84 2.88 44.02 -1.99
C GLY A 84 3.67 42.74 -1.68
N SER A 85 4.14 42.61 -0.44
CA SER A 85 5.02 41.51 -0.04
C SER A 85 4.36 40.13 -0.15
N ARG A 86 3.04 40.03 0.05
CA ARG A 86 2.29 38.76 -0.10
C ARG A 86 2.30 38.27 -1.54
N ARG A 87 2.10 39.17 -2.50
CA ARG A 87 2.22 38.85 -3.93
C ARG A 87 3.58 38.23 -4.24
N SER A 88 4.66 38.85 -3.75
CA SER A 88 6.01 38.34 -3.95
C SER A 88 6.23 36.94 -3.36
N VAL A 89 5.65 36.66 -2.18
CA VAL A 89 5.72 35.33 -1.56
C VAL A 89 4.99 34.29 -2.38
N ILE A 90 3.78 34.60 -2.88
CA ILE A 90 3.00 33.67 -3.69
C ILE A 90 3.67 33.41 -5.05
N LEU A 91 4.18 34.45 -5.70
CA LEU A 91 4.96 34.29 -6.93
C LEU A 91 6.22 33.44 -6.71
N ALA A 92 6.84 33.53 -5.54
CA ALA A 92 7.95 32.65 -5.19
C ALA A 92 7.52 31.18 -5.06
N ILE A 93 6.31 30.89 -4.55
CA ILE A 93 5.74 29.54 -4.51
C ILE A 93 5.53 28.99 -5.93
N SER A 94 4.90 29.76 -6.82
CA SER A 94 4.72 29.36 -8.23
C SER A 94 6.07 29.06 -8.89
N ARG A 95 7.05 29.95 -8.75
CA ARG A 95 8.40 29.74 -9.31
C ARG A 95 9.11 28.51 -8.74
N MET A 96 8.92 28.20 -7.46
CA MET A 96 9.48 26.97 -6.87
C MET A 96 8.79 25.73 -7.43
N ALA A 97 7.47 25.75 -7.57
CA ALA A 97 6.71 24.65 -8.16
C ALA A 97 7.15 24.36 -9.60
N ASP A 98 7.27 25.39 -10.44
CA ASP A 98 7.80 25.25 -11.81
C ASP A 98 9.23 24.68 -11.81
N GLY A 99 10.08 25.17 -10.91
CA GLY A 99 11.45 24.71 -10.79
C GLY A 99 11.55 23.23 -10.40
N VAL A 100 10.72 22.79 -9.44
CA VAL A 100 10.67 21.37 -9.02
C VAL A 100 10.06 20.50 -10.12
N HIS A 101 9.04 20.99 -10.83
CA HIS A 101 8.44 20.28 -11.97
C HIS A 101 9.51 19.96 -13.03
N LEU A 102 10.35 20.93 -13.41
CA LEU A 102 11.45 20.69 -14.35
C LEU A 102 12.47 19.66 -13.86
N LEU A 103 12.71 19.59 -12.54
CA LEU A 103 13.57 18.56 -11.96
C LEU A 103 12.93 17.17 -12.03
N VAL A 104 11.61 17.08 -11.85
CA VAL A 104 10.81 15.85 -11.97
C VAL A 104 10.80 15.35 -13.41
N GLU A 105 10.51 16.22 -14.38
CA GLU A 105 10.57 15.90 -15.82
C GLU A 105 11.96 15.35 -16.18
N ARG A 106 13.02 16.03 -15.71
CA ARG A 106 14.40 15.56 -15.95
C ARG A 106 14.70 14.21 -15.30
N ALA A 107 14.06 13.91 -14.17
CA ALA A 107 14.20 12.62 -13.51
C ALA A 107 13.47 11.51 -14.28
N MET A 108 12.26 11.77 -14.80
CA MET A 108 11.52 10.85 -15.66
C MET A 108 12.30 10.51 -16.93
N ASP A 109 12.84 11.52 -17.63
CA ASP A 109 13.70 11.31 -18.82
C ASP A 109 14.85 10.32 -18.55
N ARG A 110 15.42 10.35 -17.33
CA ARG A 110 16.52 9.46 -16.94
C ARG A 110 16.04 8.04 -16.69
N LEU A 111 14.82 7.86 -16.19
CA LEU A 111 14.23 6.54 -15.96
C LEU A 111 13.92 5.88 -17.30
N GLU A 112 13.30 6.61 -18.22
CA GLU A 112 13.02 6.13 -19.58
C GLU A 112 14.30 5.70 -20.30
N ALA A 113 15.35 6.51 -20.22
CA ALA A 113 16.64 6.19 -20.85
C ALA A 113 17.36 4.97 -20.22
N GLN A 114 16.96 4.54 -19.02
CA GLN A 114 17.52 3.38 -18.32
C GLN A 114 16.69 2.10 -18.52
N ALA A 115 15.48 2.19 -19.06
CA ALA A 115 14.65 1.03 -19.34
C ALA A 115 15.23 0.22 -20.51
N PRO A 116 15.39 -1.12 -20.37
CA PRO A 116 15.85 -1.96 -21.48
C PRO A 116 14.79 -2.02 -22.58
N SER A 117 15.24 -1.83 -23.83
CA SER A 117 14.46 -1.95 -25.07
C SER A 117 13.96 -3.36 -25.36
#